data_AF-A0AAN8F4K3-F1
#
_entry.id   AF-A0AAN8F4K3-F1
#
_cell.length_a   1.000
_cell.length_b   1.000
_cell.length_c   1.000
_cell.angle_alpha   90.00
_cell.angle_beta   90.00
_cell.angle_gamma   90.00
#
_symmetry.space_group_name_H-M   'P 1'
#
loop_
_entity.id
_entity.type
_entity.pdbx_description
1 polymer ?
#
loop_
_entity_poly.entity_id
_entity_poly.type
_entity_poly.pdbx_seq_one_letter_code
_entity_poly.pdbx_strand_id
1 'polypeptide(L)'
;MVEQEHSSSEEEMETEGSKMEAAALARKKRLLEMKSRLHGIEMKEDDYKEESEETKKSKMEEKTFRSYKPSSEIVGKVGEQKIKLDVVEELIASHLEDTKDVKPVETVDLSTLAPKKIDWDLKRDIEKKLQKLERKTQKCIAEMIRQRLAEGKGDLASTVNAGA
;
A
#
# COMPACT_ATOMS: atom_id res chain seq x y z
N MET A 1 15.38 -55.72 69.48
CA MET A 1 15.45 -54.87 70.68
C MET A 1 16.45 -53.75 70.39
N VAL A 2 16.02 -52.67 69.74
CA VAL A 2 16.70 -51.36 69.72
C VAL A 2 15.64 -50.29 69.37
N GLU A 3 15.17 -49.53 70.35
CA GLU A 3 14.35 -48.31 70.16
C GLU A 3 14.73 -47.32 71.28
N GLN A 4 15.75 -46.49 71.07
CA GLN A 4 16.04 -45.37 71.98
C GLN A 4 16.78 -44.19 71.33
N GLU A 5 16.73 -44.05 69.99
CA GLU A 5 17.36 -42.93 69.28
C GLU A 5 16.39 -41.79 68.89
N HIS A 6 15.11 -41.88 69.28
CA HIS A 6 14.09 -41.01 68.69
C HIS A 6 13.97 -39.60 69.32
N SER A 7 14.44 -39.36 70.56
CA SER A 7 14.15 -38.09 71.27
C SER A 7 15.09 -36.92 70.95
N SER A 8 16.37 -37.17 70.62
CA SER A 8 17.32 -36.10 70.22
C SER A 8 17.08 -35.62 68.78
N SER A 9 16.35 -36.41 68.00
CA SER A 9 16.01 -36.09 66.62
C SER A 9 14.92 -35.02 66.53
N GLU A 10 14.07 -34.87 67.54
CA GLU A 10 12.86 -34.03 67.47
C GLU A 10 13.21 -32.52 67.52
N GLU A 11 14.07 -32.08 68.43
CA GLU A 11 14.45 -30.66 68.58
C GLU A 11 15.34 -30.15 67.42
N GLU A 12 16.23 -31.01 66.89
CA GLU A 12 17.01 -30.66 65.70
C GLU A 12 16.13 -30.55 64.45
N MET A 13 15.04 -31.35 64.38
CA MET A 13 14.07 -31.23 63.29
C MET A 13 13.29 -29.91 63.31
N GLU A 14 12.99 -29.32 64.47
CA GLU A 14 12.31 -28.03 64.53
C GLU A 14 13.20 -26.86 64.08
N THR A 15 14.48 -26.86 64.48
CA THR A 15 15.42 -25.80 64.10
C THR A 15 15.79 -25.85 62.61
N GLU A 16 15.93 -27.05 62.04
CA GLU A 16 16.09 -27.24 60.60
C GLU A 16 14.81 -26.86 59.84
N GLY A 17 13.61 -27.08 60.42
CA GLY A 17 12.34 -26.60 59.88
C GLY A 17 12.30 -25.08 59.68
N SER A 18 12.73 -24.31 60.69
CA SER A 18 12.77 -22.84 60.62
C SER A 18 13.76 -22.31 59.58
N LYS A 19 14.93 -22.95 59.45
CA LYS A 19 15.95 -22.63 58.44
C LYS A 19 15.47 -22.95 57.02
N MET A 20 14.75 -24.06 56.86
CA MET A 20 14.14 -24.46 55.59
C MET A 20 12.99 -23.52 55.20
N GLU A 21 12.18 -23.09 56.17
CA GLU A 21 11.12 -22.10 55.96
C GLU A 21 11.68 -20.74 55.52
N ALA A 22 12.73 -20.25 56.18
CA ALA A 22 13.40 -19.01 55.80
C ALA A 22 14.00 -19.10 54.38
N ALA A 23 14.62 -20.23 54.02
CA ALA A 23 15.13 -20.48 52.68
C ALA A 23 14.00 -20.53 51.62
N ALA A 24 12.85 -21.11 51.96
CA ALA A 24 11.69 -21.17 51.09
C ALA A 24 11.12 -19.77 50.80
N LEU A 25 11.02 -18.91 51.81
CA LEU A 25 10.56 -17.52 51.66
C LEU A 25 11.54 -16.68 50.82
N ALA A 26 12.85 -16.84 51.02
CA ALA A 26 13.85 -16.17 50.20
C ALA A 26 13.77 -16.60 48.72
N ARG A 27 13.57 -17.89 48.46
CA ARG A 27 13.35 -18.42 47.12
C ARG A 27 12.06 -17.86 46.50
N LYS A 28 10.96 -17.81 47.26
CA LYS A 28 9.67 -17.24 46.80
C LYS A 28 9.82 -15.79 46.35
N LYS A 29 10.47 -14.95 47.16
CA LYS A 29 10.75 -13.53 46.84
C LYS A 29 11.60 -13.37 45.57
N ARG A 30 12.69 -14.14 45.46
CA ARG A 30 13.56 -14.13 44.27
C ARG A 30 12.81 -14.55 43.00
N LEU A 31 11.97 -15.59 43.10
CA LEU A 31 11.17 -16.05 41.96
C LEU A 31 10.12 -15.01 41.55
N LEU A 32 9.52 -14.32 42.52
CA LEU A 32 8.55 -13.25 42.26
C LEU A 32 9.18 -12.09 41.47
N GLU A 33 10.37 -11.64 41.89
CA GLU A 33 11.13 -10.59 41.21
C GLU A 33 11.60 -11.01 39.81
N MET A 34 12.00 -12.27 39.65
CA MET A 34 12.34 -12.80 38.32
C MET A 34 11.12 -12.84 37.39
N LYS A 35 9.94 -13.19 37.92
CA LYS A 35 8.69 -13.22 37.16
C LYS A 35 8.21 -11.82 36.77
N SER A 36 8.30 -10.83 37.66
CA SER A 36 7.92 -9.44 37.35
C SER A 36 8.81 -8.84 36.26
N ARG A 37 10.12 -9.12 36.31
CA ARG A 37 11.07 -8.70 35.25
C ARG A 37 10.77 -9.34 33.89
N LEU A 38 10.34 -10.61 33.86
CA LEU A 38 10.02 -11.31 32.63
C LEU A 38 8.75 -10.79 31.96
N HIS A 39 7.71 -10.52 32.75
CA HIS A 39 6.42 -10.05 32.25
C HIS A 39 6.33 -8.52 32.13
N GLY A 40 7.34 -7.78 32.61
CA GLY A 40 7.39 -6.32 32.52
C GLY A 40 6.36 -5.60 33.41
N ILE A 41 5.75 -6.32 34.37
CA ILE A 41 4.68 -5.82 35.22
C ILE A 41 4.99 -6.19 36.67
N GLU A 42 4.85 -5.24 37.60
CA GLU A 42 5.00 -5.52 39.04
C GLU A 42 3.92 -6.50 39.50
N MET A 43 4.33 -7.69 39.95
CA MET A 43 3.44 -8.74 40.45
C MET A 43 3.50 -8.77 41.97
N LYS A 44 2.36 -8.64 42.64
CA LYS A 44 2.23 -8.79 44.11
C LYS A 44 1.77 -10.20 44.46
N GLU A 45 1.98 -10.64 45.71
CA GLU A 45 1.55 -11.98 46.15
C GLU A 45 0.03 -12.18 45.96
N ASP A 46 -0.78 -11.13 46.13
CA ASP A 46 -2.25 -11.14 45.94
C ASP A 46 -2.72 -11.28 44.46
N ASP A 47 -1.79 -11.12 43.51
CA ASP A 47 -2.04 -11.27 42.08
C ASP A 47 -2.02 -12.75 41.64
N TYR A 48 -1.54 -13.65 42.52
CA TYR A 48 -1.54 -15.10 42.34
C TYR A 48 -2.73 -15.73 43.08
N LYS A 49 -3.48 -16.61 42.41
CA LYS A 49 -4.46 -17.48 43.07
C LYS A 49 -3.82 -18.85 43.27
N GLU A 50 -3.82 -19.35 44.50
CA GLU A 50 -3.12 -20.59 44.88
C GLU A 50 -3.60 -21.86 44.14
N GLU A 51 -4.74 -21.80 43.46
CA GLU A 51 -5.32 -22.91 42.70
C GLU A 51 -5.16 -22.81 41.16
N SER A 52 -4.49 -21.78 40.64
CA SER A 52 -4.30 -21.64 39.18
C SER A 52 -3.03 -20.88 38.81
N GLU A 53 -2.30 -21.39 37.82
CA GLU A 53 -1.06 -20.80 37.26
C GLU A 53 -1.22 -19.39 36.64
N GLU A 54 -2.44 -18.84 36.59
CA GLU A 54 -2.74 -17.57 35.93
C GLU A 54 -2.86 -16.38 36.90
N THR A 55 -2.35 -15.23 36.47
CA THR A 55 -2.34 -14.00 37.27
C THR A 55 -3.45 -13.05 36.83
N LYS A 56 -4.04 -12.27 37.75
CA LYS A 56 -5.14 -11.36 37.41
C LYS A 56 -4.75 -10.30 36.36
N LYS A 57 -3.47 -9.94 36.28
CA LYS A 57 -2.92 -8.97 35.32
C LYS A 57 -2.77 -9.52 33.91
N SER A 58 -2.51 -10.81 33.73
CA SER A 58 -2.48 -11.44 32.39
C SER A 58 -3.87 -11.54 31.75
N LYS A 59 -4.95 -11.31 32.52
CA LYS A 59 -6.32 -11.25 32.01
C LYS A 59 -6.68 -9.91 31.37
N MET A 60 -5.97 -8.83 31.65
CA MET A 60 -6.19 -7.55 30.96
C MET A 60 -5.59 -7.52 29.53
N GLU A 61 -4.71 -8.48 29.21
CA GLU A 61 -4.20 -8.75 27.87
C GLU A 61 -5.06 -9.81 27.15
N GLU A 62 -6.39 -9.70 27.24
CA GLU A 62 -7.29 -10.65 26.59
C GLU A 62 -7.11 -10.60 25.06
N LYS A 63 -6.64 -11.74 24.52
CA LYS A 63 -6.30 -11.94 23.12
C LYS A 63 -7.55 -11.79 22.25
N THR A 64 -7.50 -10.91 21.26
CA THR A 64 -8.54 -10.83 20.24
C THR A 64 -8.47 -12.08 19.35
N PHE A 65 -9.63 -12.69 19.11
CA PHE A 65 -9.71 -13.81 18.18
C PHE A 65 -9.69 -13.28 16.75
N ARG A 66 -8.55 -13.47 16.06
CA ARG A 66 -8.43 -13.17 14.63
C ARG A 66 -9.36 -14.01 13.75
N SER A 67 -9.87 -15.14 14.27
CA SER A 67 -10.62 -16.15 13.52
C SER A 67 -12.04 -16.42 14.02
N TYR A 68 -12.48 -15.82 15.14
CA TYR A 68 -13.79 -16.13 15.71
C TYR A 68 -14.88 -15.20 15.15
N LYS A 69 -15.98 -15.79 14.68
CA LYS A 69 -17.20 -15.08 14.29
C LYS A 69 -18.24 -15.24 15.38
N PRO A 70 -18.64 -14.16 16.08
CA PRO A 70 -19.65 -14.27 17.11
C PRO A 70 -20.99 -14.69 16.49
N SER A 71 -21.63 -15.70 17.10
CA SER A 71 -22.86 -16.30 16.60
C SER A 71 -24.11 -15.43 16.78
N SER A 72 -24.03 -14.28 17.45
CA SER A 72 -25.17 -13.40 17.73
C SER A 72 -24.87 -11.92 17.47
N GLU A 73 -25.84 -11.18 16.93
CA GLU A 73 -25.72 -9.78 16.52
C GLU A 73 -25.53 -8.79 17.69
N ILE A 74 -25.79 -9.22 18.92
CA ILE A 74 -25.72 -8.41 20.14
C ILE A 74 -24.26 -8.04 20.47
N VAL A 75 -23.30 -8.86 20.02
CA VAL A 75 -21.86 -8.73 20.36
C VAL A 75 -21.09 -7.90 19.31
N GLY A 76 -21.79 -7.31 18.35
CA GLY A 76 -21.21 -6.46 17.29
C GLY A 76 -20.70 -7.25 16.08
N LYS A 77 -20.87 -6.68 14.88
CA LYS A 77 -20.37 -7.28 13.64
C LYS A 77 -18.85 -7.13 13.59
N VAL A 78 -18.13 -8.25 13.57
CA VAL A 78 -16.68 -8.27 13.36
C VAL A 78 -16.40 -7.84 11.91
N GLY A 79 -15.82 -6.66 11.74
CA GLY A 79 -15.37 -6.16 10.45
C GLY A 79 -14.11 -6.87 10.00
N GLU A 80 -14.25 -8.01 9.32
CA GLU A 80 -13.14 -8.60 8.58
C GLU A 80 -12.83 -7.71 7.37
N GLN A 81 -11.73 -6.95 7.45
CA GLN A 81 -11.14 -6.37 6.25
C GLN A 81 -10.56 -7.52 5.43
N LYS A 82 -11.35 -8.01 4.47
CA LYS A 82 -10.88 -8.96 3.47
C LYS A 82 -9.77 -8.26 2.68
N ILE A 83 -8.53 -8.57 3.01
CA ILE A 83 -7.38 -8.17 2.21
C ILE A 83 -7.57 -8.85 0.86
N LYS A 84 -7.78 -8.04 -0.19
CA LYS A 84 -7.80 -8.57 -1.55
C LYS A 84 -6.38 -9.03 -1.87
N LEU A 85 -6.19 -10.35 -2.01
CA LEU A 85 -4.92 -10.93 -2.47
C LEU A 85 -4.79 -10.84 -4.00
N ASP A 86 -5.90 -10.54 -4.67
CA ASP A 86 -6.03 -10.53 -6.13
C ASP A 86 -5.53 -9.22 -6.75
N VAL A 87 -4.81 -8.37 -6.01
CA VAL A 87 -4.28 -7.10 -6.54
C VAL A 87 -3.39 -7.33 -7.76
N VAL A 88 -2.57 -8.38 -7.73
CA VAL A 88 -1.70 -8.74 -8.85
C VAL A 88 -2.52 -9.24 -10.04
N GLU A 89 -3.59 -9.99 -9.78
CA GLU A 89 -4.47 -10.51 -10.82
C GLU A 89 -5.32 -9.39 -11.46
N GLU A 90 -5.82 -8.44 -10.67
CA GLU A 90 -6.52 -7.23 -11.13
C GLU A 90 -5.60 -6.37 -12.03
N LEU A 91 -4.32 -6.20 -11.64
CA LEU A 91 -3.33 -5.45 -12.44
C LEU A 91 -2.92 -6.18 -13.72
N ILE A 92 -2.79 -7.51 -13.67
CA ILE A 92 -2.50 -8.31 -14.87
C ILE A 92 -3.71 -8.28 -15.82
N ALA A 93 -4.92 -8.35 -15.28
CA ALA A 93 -6.15 -8.27 -16.06
C ALA A 93 -6.31 -6.90 -16.75
N SER A 94 -6.08 -5.80 -16.03
CA SER A 94 -6.15 -4.46 -16.61
C SER A 94 -5.10 -4.26 -17.70
N HIS A 95 -3.86 -4.74 -17.48
CA HIS A 95 -2.83 -4.69 -18.50
C HIS A 95 -3.18 -5.55 -19.73
N LEU A 96 -3.78 -6.73 -19.52
CA LEU A 96 -4.25 -7.56 -20.63
C LEU A 96 -5.38 -6.88 -21.42
N GLU A 97 -6.29 -6.18 -20.77
CA GLU A 97 -7.36 -5.42 -21.42
C GLU A 97 -6.79 -4.29 -22.29
N ASP A 98 -5.84 -3.51 -21.76
CA ASP A 98 -5.15 -2.46 -22.50
C ASP A 98 -4.45 -3.01 -23.76
N THR A 99 -3.88 -4.22 -23.68
CA THR A 99 -3.23 -4.86 -24.83
C THR A 99 -4.21 -5.39 -25.88
N LYS A 100 -5.44 -5.75 -25.49
CA LYS A 100 -6.48 -6.20 -26.43
C LYS A 100 -7.06 -5.04 -27.24
N ASP A 101 -7.10 -3.85 -26.66
CA ASP A 101 -7.59 -2.63 -27.32
C ASP A 101 -6.63 -2.08 -28.39
N VAL A 102 -5.37 -2.54 -28.36
CA VAL A 102 -4.45 -2.35 -29.49
C VAL A 102 -4.89 -3.30 -30.60
N LYS A 103 -5.85 -2.83 -31.40
CA LYS A 103 -6.19 -3.47 -32.67
C LYS A 103 -4.88 -3.83 -33.37
N PRO A 104 -4.65 -5.11 -33.71
CA PRO A 104 -3.45 -5.49 -34.45
C PRO A 104 -3.44 -4.61 -35.70
N VAL A 105 -2.37 -3.84 -35.87
CA VAL A 105 -2.15 -3.07 -37.10
C VAL A 105 -1.91 -4.12 -38.19
N GLU A 106 -2.99 -4.61 -38.80
CA GLU A 106 -2.98 -5.69 -39.81
C GLU A 106 -2.09 -5.36 -41.00
N THR A 107 -1.76 -4.08 -41.19
CA THR A 107 -0.83 -3.61 -42.20
C THR A 107 0.14 -2.63 -41.57
N VAL A 108 1.26 -3.14 -41.06
CA VAL A 108 2.40 -2.28 -40.72
C VAL A 108 2.83 -1.60 -42.01
N ASP A 109 2.58 -0.31 -42.14
CA ASP A 109 2.91 0.44 -43.35
C ASP A 109 4.44 0.58 -43.43
N LEU A 110 5.07 -0.19 -44.35
CA LEU A 110 6.52 -0.22 -44.56
C LEU A 110 7.09 1.18 -44.83
N SER A 111 6.28 2.11 -45.34
CA SER A 111 6.68 3.49 -45.58
C SER A 111 6.93 4.29 -44.30
N THR A 112 6.26 3.94 -43.20
CA THR A 112 6.40 4.61 -41.89
C THR A 112 7.60 4.06 -41.11
N LEU A 113 7.93 2.78 -41.33
CA LEU A 113 9.07 2.10 -40.71
C LEU A 113 10.41 2.41 -41.42
N ALA A 114 10.36 2.83 -42.68
CA ALA A 114 11.54 3.22 -43.45
C ALA A 114 12.22 4.48 -42.88
N PRO A 115 13.55 4.61 -43.04
CA PRO A 115 14.27 5.83 -42.69
C PRO A 115 13.68 7.04 -43.41
N LYS A 116 13.32 8.03 -42.62
CA LYS A 116 12.71 9.28 -43.08
C LYS A 116 13.74 10.14 -43.81
N LYS A 117 13.31 10.95 -44.78
CA LYS A 117 14.18 11.98 -45.39
C LYS A 117 14.72 12.91 -44.31
N ILE A 118 15.96 13.37 -44.45
CA ILE A 118 16.62 14.25 -43.47
C ILE A 118 15.80 15.53 -43.20
N ASP A 119 15.11 16.04 -44.23
CA ASP A 119 14.29 17.27 -44.15
C ASP A 119 12.85 17.03 -43.66
N TRP A 120 12.45 15.80 -43.34
CA TRP A 120 11.07 15.53 -42.92
C TRP A 120 10.73 16.36 -41.70
N ASP A 121 11.56 16.27 -40.66
CA ASP A 121 11.32 16.98 -39.41
C ASP A 121 11.19 18.49 -39.63
N LEU A 122 12.07 19.04 -40.46
CA LEU A 122 12.04 20.44 -40.86
C LEU A 122 10.73 20.82 -41.57
N LYS A 123 10.26 20.00 -42.51
CA LYS A 123 8.99 20.24 -43.21
C LYS A 123 7.81 20.19 -42.26
N ARG A 124 7.74 19.19 -41.37
CA ARG A 124 6.64 19.05 -40.41
C ARG A 124 6.54 20.26 -39.48
N ASP A 125 7.67 20.72 -38.98
CA ASP A 125 7.69 21.80 -38.00
C ASP A 125 7.46 23.18 -38.65
N ILE A 126 7.83 23.33 -39.92
CA ILE A 126 7.58 24.55 -40.72
C ILE A 126 6.14 24.59 -41.27
N GLU A 127 5.54 23.44 -41.58
CA GLU A 127 4.21 23.32 -42.19
C GLU A 127 3.15 24.14 -41.43
N LYS A 128 3.12 24.03 -40.10
CA LYS A 128 2.16 24.78 -39.27
C LYS A 128 2.34 26.30 -39.36
N LYS A 129 3.57 26.78 -39.58
CA LYS A 129 3.86 28.21 -39.77
C LYS A 129 3.50 28.65 -41.18
N LEU A 130 3.82 27.85 -42.19
CA LEU A 130 3.45 28.10 -43.59
C LEU A 130 1.93 28.16 -43.76
N GLN A 131 1.17 27.21 -43.20
CA GLN A 131 -0.30 27.22 -43.27
C GLN A 131 -0.91 28.50 -42.68
N LYS A 132 -0.36 29.00 -41.57
CA LYS A 132 -0.81 30.28 -40.98
C LYS A 132 -0.50 31.46 -41.89
N LEU A 133 0.68 31.45 -42.52
CA LEU A 133 1.11 32.50 -43.43
C LEU A 133 0.27 32.47 -44.72
N GLU A 134 0.09 31.29 -45.32
CA GLU A 134 -0.70 31.07 -46.52
C GLU A 134 -2.14 31.60 -46.37
N ARG A 135 -2.79 31.31 -45.24
CA ARG A 135 -4.13 31.87 -44.95
C ARG A 135 -4.14 33.40 -44.95
N LYS A 136 -3.11 34.04 -44.40
CA LYS A 136 -2.99 35.51 -44.40
C LYS A 136 -2.68 36.03 -45.81
N THR A 137 -1.81 35.36 -46.55
CA THR A 137 -1.47 35.69 -47.93
C THR A 137 -2.70 35.61 -48.83
N GLN A 138 -3.48 34.52 -48.75
CA GLN A 138 -4.74 34.36 -49.48
C GLN A 138 -5.76 35.46 -49.12
N LYS A 139 -5.88 35.80 -47.83
CA LYS A 139 -6.73 36.91 -47.39
C LYS A 139 -6.28 38.25 -47.97
N CYS A 140 -4.97 38.52 -47.96
CA CYS A 140 -4.40 39.76 -48.49
C CYS A 140 -4.55 39.83 -50.02
N ILE A 141 -4.35 38.71 -50.73
CA ILE A 141 -4.63 38.58 -52.17
C ILE A 141 -6.10 38.90 -52.45
N ALA A 142 -7.02 38.31 -51.68
CA ALA A 142 -8.45 38.58 -51.84
C ALA A 142 -8.81 40.06 -51.59
N GLU A 143 -8.21 40.69 -50.59
CA GLU A 143 -8.38 42.13 -50.31
C GLU A 143 -7.81 43.00 -51.44
N MET A 144 -6.62 42.68 -51.96
CA MET A 144 -6.02 43.37 -53.12
C MET A 144 -6.88 43.25 -54.37
N ILE A 145 -7.44 42.07 -54.65
CA ILE A 145 -8.36 41.86 -55.79
C ILE A 145 -9.63 42.72 -55.61
N ARG A 146 -10.20 42.76 -54.41
CA ARG A 146 -11.38 43.61 -54.12
C ARG A 146 -11.08 45.08 -54.34
N GLN A 147 -9.94 45.58 -53.87
CA GLN A 147 -9.52 46.98 -54.09
C GLN A 147 -9.34 47.28 -55.58
N ARG A 148 -8.65 46.40 -56.33
CA ARG A 148 -8.45 46.57 -57.78
C ARG A 148 -9.77 46.58 -58.57
N LEU A 149 -10.73 45.74 -58.18
CA LEU A 149 -12.05 45.69 -58.80
C LEU A 149 -12.86 46.95 -58.47
N ALA A 150 -12.78 47.46 -57.24
CA ALA A 150 -13.41 48.71 -56.83
C ALA A 150 -12.82 49.95 -57.53
N GLU A 151 -11.52 49.93 -57.83
CA GLU A 151 -10.84 50.95 -58.64
C GLU A 151 -11.17 50.86 -60.15
N GLY A 152 -11.95 49.86 -60.57
CA GLY A 152 -12.36 49.67 -61.98
C GLY A 152 -11.24 49.20 -62.91
N LYS A 153 -10.10 48.72 -62.37
CA LYS A 153 -8.87 48.43 -63.14
C LYS A 153 -8.75 46.99 -63.64
N GLY A 154 -9.84 46.24 -63.84
CA GLY A 154 -9.75 44.95 -64.54
C GLY A 154 -10.93 44.01 -64.37
N ASP A 155 -11.06 43.10 -65.33
CA ASP A 155 -11.97 41.95 -65.30
C ASP A 155 -11.45 40.89 -64.30
N LEU A 156 -12.36 40.30 -63.52
CA LEU A 156 -12.05 39.39 -62.42
C LEU A 156 -11.24 38.17 -62.89
N ALA A 157 -11.57 37.64 -64.08
CA ALA A 157 -10.89 36.49 -64.66
C ALA A 157 -9.42 36.79 -65.01
N SER A 158 -9.13 37.99 -65.52
CA SER A 158 -7.77 38.40 -65.88
C SER A 158 -6.87 38.63 -64.66
N THR A 159 -7.44 39.14 -63.56
CA THR A 159 -6.70 39.48 -62.35
C THR A 159 -6.35 38.26 -61.49
N VAL A 160 -7.20 37.23 -61.51
CA VAL A 160 -6.94 35.96 -60.82
C VAL A 160 -5.90 35.13 -61.57
N ASN A 161 -5.95 35.07 -62.91
CA ASN A 161 -4.96 34.33 -63.72
C ASN A 161 -3.55 34.95 -63.71
N ALA A 162 -3.42 36.24 -63.42
CA ALA A 162 -2.10 36.91 -63.33
C ALA A 162 -1.38 36.66 -61.99
N GLY A 163 -2.05 36.07 -60.99
CA GLY A 163 -1.52 35.83 -59.64
C GLY A 163 -1.30 34.36 -59.27
N ALA A 164 -1.64 33.43 -60.16
CA ALA A 164 -1.33 31.99 -60.06
C ALA A 164 0.00 31.69 -60.76
#